data_AF-A0A933LYK1-F1
#
_entry.id   AF-A0A933LYK1-F1
#
_cell.length_a   1.000
_cell.length_b   1.000
_cell.length_c   1.000
_cell.angle_alpha   90.00
_cell.angle_beta   90.00
_cell.angle_gamma   90.00
#
_symmetry.space_group_name_H-M   'P 1'
#
loop_
_entity.id
_entity.type
_entity.pdbx_description
1 polymer ?
#
loop_
_entity_poly.entity_id
_entity_poly.type
_entity_poly.pdbx_seq_one_letter_code
_entity_poly.pdbx_strand_id
1 'polypeptide(L)'
;MDSLSDSGARAFPGTRPSLVALVAKPLAPEYREAWGTFFRGYWPPLYAFLRRSGSTREEALDLLQDFFLQGLEGRILAHYDPSRGKLRTFLLACLSNLRKKAKRHDRARPDGRAFPIHSTEEGDAILATRPGDDPQKAFEEEWIRQVQARSRASLEARLRAAGDVLSLRLLAEWVFTDRRPAGAALAKELGITPGDLYTRATRLRQAFASEVEVQVGSYSPEPAAERDEILSSLVGEAPAC
;
A
#
# COMPACT_ATOMS: atom_id res chain seq x y z
N MET A 1 33.51 11.20 23.09
CA MET A 1 33.40 12.63 22.76
C MET A 1 33.63 12.77 21.26
N ASP A 2 32.58 13.27 20.61
CA ASP A 2 32.56 14.05 19.37
C ASP A 2 33.15 13.47 18.08
N SER A 3 32.26 12.99 17.20
CA SER A 3 31.95 13.68 15.93
C SER A 3 30.98 12.85 15.09
N LEU A 4 29.68 13.04 15.33
CA LEU A 4 28.67 12.95 14.27
C LEU A 4 28.24 14.39 13.96
N SER A 5 29.18 15.19 13.43
CA SER A 5 28.86 16.48 12.86
C SER A 5 28.40 16.28 11.41
N ASP A 6 27.15 16.65 11.20
CA ASP A 6 26.63 17.36 10.04
C ASP A 6 27.14 16.90 8.66
N SER A 7 26.41 15.96 8.05
CA SER A 7 26.48 15.73 6.61
C SER A 7 25.10 15.37 6.07
N GLY A 8 24.46 16.40 5.53
CA GLY A 8 23.33 16.28 4.61
C GLY A 8 21.98 16.21 5.28
N ALA A 9 21.48 17.38 5.73
CA ALA A 9 20.05 17.65 5.66
C ALA A 9 19.61 17.47 4.20
N ARG A 10 19.30 16.22 3.84
CA ARG A 10 18.73 15.85 2.55
C ARG A 10 17.40 16.59 2.51
N ALA A 11 17.34 17.66 1.71
CA ALA A 11 16.13 18.41 1.49
C ALA A 11 14.98 17.42 1.32
N PHE A 12 13.93 17.56 2.14
CA PHE A 12 12.71 16.78 1.99
C PHE A 12 12.37 16.78 0.50
N PRO A 13 12.23 15.61 -0.16
CA PRO A 13 11.93 15.59 -1.59
C PRO A 13 10.68 16.44 -1.77
N GLY A 14 10.80 17.51 -2.57
CA GLY A 14 9.70 18.44 -2.82
C GLY A 14 8.45 17.62 -3.11
N THR A 15 7.37 17.94 -2.39
CA THR A 15 6.11 17.18 -2.37
C THR A 15 5.77 16.74 -3.79
N ARG A 16 6.03 15.46 -4.09
CA ARG A 16 5.66 14.90 -5.40
C ARG A 16 4.14 15.02 -5.48
N PRO A 17 3.59 15.68 -6.51
CA PRO A 17 2.15 15.83 -6.63
C PRO A 17 1.52 14.44 -6.72
N SER A 18 0.49 14.20 -5.90
CA SER A 18 -0.22 12.94 -5.90
C SER A 18 -0.82 12.68 -7.28
N LEU A 19 -1.09 11.41 -7.58
CA LEU A 19 -1.71 11.05 -8.84
C LEU A 19 -3.01 11.82 -9.11
N VAL A 20 -3.82 12.05 -8.07
CA VAL A 20 -5.04 12.86 -8.13
C VAL A 20 -4.74 14.30 -8.57
N ALA A 21 -3.66 14.91 -8.07
CA ALA A 21 -3.24 16.24 -8.49
C ALA A 21 -2.70 16.29 -9.93
N LEU A 22 -2.23 15.16 -10.46
CA LEU A 22 -1.67 15.03 -11.81
C LEU A 22 -2.71 14.69 -12.89
N VAL A 23 -3.97 14.41 -12.53
CA VAL A 23 -5.02 14.00 -13.49
C VAL A 23 -5.22 15.01 -14.63
N ALA A 24 -5.06 16.31 -14.35
CA ALA A 24 -5.15 17.37 -15.35
C ALA A 24 -3.91 17.48 -16.27
N LYS A 25 -2.85 16.69 -16.01
CA LYS A 25 -1.56 16.72 -16.71
C LYS A 25 -1.09 15.31 -17.13
N PRO A 26 -1.86 14.57 -17.95
CA PRO A 26 -1.59 13.16 -18.26
C PRO A 26 -0.30 12.92 -19.08
N LEU A 27 0.27 13.96 -19.69
CA LEU A 27 1.52 13.89 -20.45
C LEU A 27 2.77 14.08 -19.57
N ALA A 28 2.62 14.44 -18.29
CA ALA A 28 3.74 14.60 -17.38
C ALA A 28 4.43 13.24 -17.10
N PRO A 29 5.77 13.13 -17.13
CA PRO A 29 6.47 11.90 -16.75
C PRO A 29 6.06 11.37 -15.37
N GLU A 30 5.81 12.29 -14.44
CA GLU A 30 5.36 12.02 -13.07
C GLU A 30 3.99 11.33 -13.05
N TYR A 31 3.11 11.60 -14.03
CA TYR A 31 1.80 10.96 -14.13
C TYR A 31 1.95 9.45 -14.39
N ARG A 32 2.86 9.05 -15.28
CA ARG A 32 3.08 7.62 -15.57
C ARG A 32 3.67 6.88 -14.36
N GLU A 33 4.62 7.50 -13.65
CA GLU A 33 5.20 6.92 -12.44
C GLU A 33 4.15 6.77 -11.33
N ALA A 34 3.38 7.83 -11.07
CA ALA A 34 2.31 7.83 -10.07
C ALA A 34 1.21 6.81 -10.44
N TRP A 35 0.87 6.69 -11.73
CA TRP A 35 -0.08 5.70 -12.21
C TRP A 35 0.42 4.27 -12.05
N GLY A 36 1.69 4.01 -12.34
CA GLY A 36 2.28 2.68 -12.12
C GLY A 36 2.27 2.29 -10.64
N THR A 37 2.53 3.22 -9.74
CA THR A 37 2.46 2.99 -8.29
C THR A 37 1.02 2.76 -7.83
N PHE A 38 0.07 3.57 -8.31
CA PHE A 38 -1.36 3.40 -8.07
C PHE A 38 -1.86 2.05 -8.57
N PHE A 39 -1.55 1.68 -9.81
CA PHE A 39 -1.91 0.40 -10.41
C PHE A 39 -1.43 -0.76 -9.54
N ARG A 40 -0.14 -0.78 -9.20
CA ARG A 40 0.38 -1.81 -8.29
C ARG A 40 -0.39 -1.79 -6.97
N GLY A 41 -0.64 -0.62 -6.39
CA GLY A 41 -1.24 -0.46 -5.05
C GLY A 41 -2.69 -0.90 -4.95
N TYR A 42 -3.48 -0.58 -5.96
CA TYR A 42 -4.92 -0.79 -5.96
C TYR A 42 -5.34 -2.05 -6.71
N TRP A 43 -4.49 -2.65 -7.55
CA TRP A 43 -4.87 -3.86 -8.27
C TRP A 43 -5.23 -5.02 -7.31
N PRO A 44 -4.39 -5.42 -6.32
CA PRO A 44 -4.74 -6.50 -5.40
C PRO A 44 -6.01 -6.25 -4.56
N PRO A 45 -6.21 -5.08 -3.91
CA PRO A 45 -7.40 -4.87 -3.10
C PRO A 45 -8.68 -4.75 -3.94
N LEU A 46 -8.63 -4.15 -5.13
CA LEU A 46 -9.79 -4.11 -6.04
C LEU A 46 -10.13 -5.51 -6.57
N TYR A 47 -9.13 -6.36 -6.83
CA TYR A 47 -9.36 -7.76 -7.19
C TYR A 47 -10.04 -8.53 -6.05
N ALA A 48 -9.53 -8.41 -4.82
CA ALA A 48 -10.12 -9.03 -3.64
C ALA A 48 -11.59 -8.61 -3.46
N PHE A 49 -11.89 -7.31 -3.61
CA PHE A 49 -13.27 -6.79 -3.59
C PHE A 49 -14.18 -7.49 -4.61
N LEU A 50 -13.73 -7.61 -5.87
CA LEU A 50 -14.53 -8.23 -6.93
C LEU A 50 -14.78 -9.71 -6.67
N ARG A 51 -13.75 -10.45 -6.23
CA ARG A 51 -13.86 -11.86 -5.89
C ARG A 51 -14.82 -12.08 -4.72
N ARG A 52 -14.71 -11.30 -3.64
CA ARG A 52 -15.66 -11.37 -2.50
C ARG A 52 -17.06 -10.89 -2.85
N SER A 53 -17.20 -10.06 -3.88
CA SER A 53 -18.49 -9.66 -4.42
C SER A 53 -19.15 -10.69 -5.35
N GLY A 54 -18.59 -11.90 -5.45
CA GLY A 54 -19.12 -13.02 -6.23
C GLY A 54 -18.79 -12.95 -7.72
N SER A 55 -17.77 -12.20 -8.14
CA SER A 55 -17.28 -12.24 -9.52
C SER A 55 -16.38 -13.46 -9.72
N THR A 56 -16.46 -14.12 -10.87
CA THR A 56 -15.50 -15.17 -11.26
C THR A 56 -14.10 -14.58 -11.44
N ARG A 57 -13.10 -15.45 -11.64
CA ARG A 57 -11.73 -15.02 -11.95
C ARG A 57 -11.72 -14.13 -13.20
N GLU A 58 -12.27 -14.65 -14.29
CA GLU A 58 -12.30 -14.00 -15.59
C GLU A 58 -13.06 -12.67 -15.53
N GLU A 59 -14.25 -12.67 -14.92
CA GLU A 59 -15.04 -11.44 -14.73
C GLU A 59 -14.26 -10.38 -13.94
N ALA A 60 -13.55 -10.78 -12.88
CA ALA A 60 -12.79 -9.85 -12.06
C ALA A 60 -11.60 -9.26 -12.84
N LEU A 61 -10.89 -10.08 -13.61
CA LEU A 61 -9.76 -9.63 -14.44
C LEU A 61 -10.23 -8.65 -15.52
N ASP A 62 -11.33 -8.96 -16.21
CA ASP A 62 -11.92 -8.10 -17.23
C ASP A 62 -12.41 -6.77 -16.66
N LEU A 63 -13.07 -6.81 -15.49
CA LEU A 63 -13.54 -5.60 -14.82
C LEU A 63 -12.38 -4.71 -14.36
N LEU A 64 -11.29 -5.30 -13.84
CA LEU A 64 -10.11 -4.52 -13.45
C LEU A 64 -9.42 -3.93 -14.66
N GLN A 65 -9.30 -4.68 -15.75
CA GLN A 65 -8.70 -4.15 -16.96
C GLN A 65 -9.47 -2.93 -17.46
N ASP A 66 -10.79 -3.04 -17.58
CA ASP A 66 -11.64 -1.91 -17.99
C ASP A 66 -11.55 -0.74 -17.01
N PHE A 67 -11.49 -1.03 -15.71
CA PHE A 67 -11.37 -0.02 -14.67
C PHE A 67 -10.06 0.76 -14.81
N PHE A 68 -8.92 0.08 -14.94
CA PHE A 68 -7.63 0.73 -15.08
C PHE A 68 -7.46 1.42 -16.44
N LEU A 69 -8.05 0.88 -17.52
CA LEU A 69 -8.13 1.55 -18.83
C LEU A 69 -8.91 2.87 -18.74
N GLN A 70 -10.10 2.86 -18.14
CA GLN A 70 -10.88 4.09 -17.93
C GLN A 70 -10.16 5.08 -17.00
N GLY A 71 -9.40 4.57 -16.03
CA GLY A 71 -8.55 5.40 -15.17
C GLY A 71 -7.42 6.08 -15.93
N LEU A 72 -6.71 5.35 -16.80
CA LEU A 72 -5.64 5.88 -17.67
C LEU A 72 -6.15 6.97 -18.62
N GLU A 73 -7.37 6.81 -19.13
CA GLU A 73 -8.03 7.80 -19.98
C GLU A 73 -8.54 9.03 -19.19
N GLY A 74 -8.27 9.09 -17.88
CA GLY A 74 -8.72 10.16 -16.99
C GLY A 74 -10.19 10.12 -16.62
N ARG A 75 -10.97 9.12 -17.08
CA ARG A 75 -12.43 9.06 -16.92
C ARG A 75 -12.88 8.73 -15.49
N ILE A 76 -11.99 8.16 -14.68
CA ILE A 76 -12.28 7.86 -13.27
C ILE A 76 -11.82 9.01 -12.38
N LEU A 77 -10.51 9.24 -12.26
CA LEU A 77 -9.98 10.18 -11.27
C LEU A 77 -10.35 11.65 -11.53
N ALA A 78 -10.74 12.05 -12.75
CA ALA A 78 -11.20 13.41 -13.01
C ALA A 78 -12.49 13.78 -12.25
N HIS A 79 -13.24 12.77 -11.79
CA HIS A 79 -14.47 12.97 -11.01
C HIS A 79 -14.24 12.81 -9.49
N TYR A 80 -13.00 12.56 -9.07
CA TYR A 80 -12.69 12.42 -7.64
C TYR A 80 -12.59 13.80 -6.99
N ASP A 81 -13.31 13.96 -5.89
CA ASP A 81 -13.30 15.15 -5.04
C ASP A 81 -12.93 14.74 -3.61
N PRO A 82 -11.74 15.13 -3.11
CA PRO A 82 -11.31 14.79 -1.75
C PRO A 82 -12.26 15.28 -0.66
N SER A 83 -12.99 16.39 -0.88
CA SER A 83 -13.94 16.92 0.10
C SER A 83 -15.15 16.02 0.32
N ARG A 84 -15.41 15.10 -0.62
CA ARG A 84 -16.54 14.15 -0.57
C ARG A 84 -16.15 12.80 0.03
N GLY A 85 -14.88 12.61 0.38
CA GLY A 85 -14.38 11.45 1.10
C GLY A 85 -13.09 10.84 0.55
N LYS A 86 -12.70 9.72 1.16
CA LYS A 86 -11.46 9.00 0.83
C LYS A 86 -11.48 8.47 -0.61
N LEU A 87 -10.32 8.50 -1.27
CA LEU A 87 -10.12 7.95 -2.61
C LEU A 87 -10.58 6.48 -2.69
N ARG A 88 -10.30 5.68 -1.66
CA ARG A 88 -10.72 4.28 -1.54
C ARG A 88 -12.23 4.10 -1.71
N THR A 89 -13.03 4.88 -1.00
CA THR A 89 -14.50 4.84 -1.07
C THR A 89 -15.00 5.19 -2.47
N PHE A 90 -14.41 6.22 -3.08
CA PHE A 90 -14.71 6.62 -4.45
C PHE A 90 -14.41 5.49 -5.45
N LEU A 91 -13.23 4.86 -5.36
CA LEU A 91 -12.83 3.77 -6.26
C LEU A 91 -13.75 2.55 -6.14
N LEU A 92 -14.13 2.17 -4.91
CA LEU A 92 -15.09 1.09 -4.68
C LEU A 92 -16.47 1.41 -5.27
N ALA A 93 -16.94 2.66 -5.16
CA ALA A 93 -18.19 3.09 -5.77
C ALA A 93 -18.13 3.02 -7.30
N CYS A 94 -17.04 3.49 -7.91
CA CYS A 94 -16.81 3.39 -9.36
C CYS A 94 -16.79 1.93 -9.83
N LEU A 95 -16.05 1.06 -9.13
CA LEU A 95 -15.91 -0.35 -9.49
C LEU A 95 -17.22 -1.12 -9.31
N SER A 96 -17.98 -0.85 -8.24
CA SER A 96 -19.32 -1.40 -8.02
C SER A 96 -20.29 -1.01 -9.13
N ASN A 97 -20.24 0.25 -9.57
CA ASN A 97 -21.05 0.72 -10.70
C ASN A 97 -20.64 0.05 -12.02
N LEU A 98 -19.35 -0.13 -12.28
CA LEU A 98 -18.84 -0.84 -13.45
C LEU A 98 -19.34 -2.29 -13.47
N ARG A 99 -19.25 -2.99 -12.34
CA ARG A 99 -19.77 -4.36 -12.18
C ARG A 99 -21.27 -4.44 -12.45
N LYS A 100 -22.07 -3.51 -11.90
CA LYS A 100 -23.52 -3.47 -12.14
C LYS A 100 -23.87 -3.23 -13.61
N LYS A 101 -23.09 -2.39 -14.31
CA LYS A 101 -23.27 -2.15 -15.76
C LYS A 101 -22.93 -3.41 -16.57
N ALA A 102 -21.83 -4.08 -16.25
CA ALA A 102 -21.44 -5.33 -16.91
C ALA A 102 -22.51 -6.41 -16.75
N LYS A 103 -23.10 -6.59 -15.56
CA LYS A 103 -24.19 -7.56 -15.34
C LYS A 103 -25.49 -7.24 -16.10
N ARG A 104 -25.74 -5.98 -16.47
CA ARG A 104 -26.93 -5.56 -17.23
C ARG A 104 -26.75 -5.70 -18.74
N HIS A 105 -25.52 -5.62 -19.21
CA HIS A 105 -25.16 -5.84 -20.60
C HIS A 105 -24.65 -7.27 -20.73
N ASP A 106 -25.56 -8.20 -20.98
CA ASP A 106 -25.23 -9.57 -21.36
C ASP A 106 -24.58 -9.54 -22.76
N ARG A 107 -23.29 -9.16 -22.83
CA ARG A 107 -22.61 -8.93 -24.11
C ARG A 107 -21.17 -9.38 -24.10
N ALA A 108 -20.94 -10.35 -24.99
CA ALA A 108 -19.72 -10.60 -25.74
C ALA A 108 -18.80 -9.36 -25.79
N ARG A 109 -17.62 -9.49 -25.18
CA ARG A 109 -16.57 -8.49 -25.24
C ARG A 109 -15.53 -8.85 -26.30
N PRO A 110 -14.87 -7.85 -26.90
CA PRO A 110 -13.85 -8.08 -27.91
C PRO A 110 -12.67 -8.81 -27.29
N ASP A 111 -12.31 -9.94 -27.88
CA ASP A 111 -11.04 -10.62 -27.69
C ASP A 111 -9.88 -9.62 -27.90
N GLY A 112 -8.84 -9.71 -27.07
CA GLY A 112 -7.51 -9.29 -27.50
C GLY A 112 -6.94 -7.99 -26.94
N ARG A 113 -7.45 -7.43 -25.84
CA ARG A 113 -6.61 -6.55 -25.01
C ARG A 113 -6.35 -7.30 -23.73
N ALA A 114 -5.14 -7.80 -23.54
CA ALA A 114 -4.68 -8.27 -22.25
C ALA A 114 -3.63 -7.27 -21.79
N PHE A 115 -3.92 -6.52 -20.72
CA PHE A 115 -2.81 -5.98 -19.94
C PHE A 115 -2.02 -7.18 -19.39
N PRO A 116 -0.69 -7.13 -19.28
CA PRO A 116 0.03 -8.16 -18.55
C PRO A 116 -0.43 -8.11 -17.09
N ILE A 117 -1.36 -9.01 -16.75
CA ILE A 117 -1.91 -9.16 -15.42
C ILE A 117 -0.79 -9.73 -14.55
N HIS A 118 -0.42 -9.02 -13.48
CA HIS A 118 0.60 -9.47 -12.52
C HIS A 118 0.07 -10.56 -11.55
N SER A 119 -0.85 -11.41 -11.99
CA SER A 119 -1.48 -12.42 -11.14
C SER A 119 -1.08 -13.81 -11.60
N THR A 120 -0.40 -14.52 -10.71
CA THR A 120 -0.25 -15.97 -10.81
C THR A 120 -1.53 -16.61 -10.28
N GLU A 121 -1.87 -17.80 -10.76
CA GLU A 121 -3.05 -18.54 -10.26
C GLU A 121 -3.02 -18.71 -8.72
N GLU A 122 -1.83 -18.89 -8.16
CA GLU A 122 -1.57 -18.97 -6.71
C GLU A 122 -1.84 -17.65 -5.99
N GLY A 123 -1.39 -16.51 -6.54
CA GLY A 123 -1.67 -15.19 -5.97
C GLY A 123 -3.17 -14.88 -5.94
N ASP A 124 -3.89 -15.31 -6.97
CA ASP A 124 -5.35 -15.15 -7.05
C ASP A 124 -6.10 -16.06 -6.09
N ALA A 125 -5.63 -17.29 -5.88
CA ALA A 125 -6.23 -18.21 -4.93
C ALA A 125 -6.09 -17.67 -3.50
N ILE A 126 -4.93 -17.11 -3.15
CA ILE A 126 -4.69 -16.48 -1.83
C ILE A 126 -5.63 -15.28 -1.62
N LEU A 127 -5.82 -14.44 -2.64
CA LEU A 127 -6.72 -13.29 -2.56
C LEU A 127 -8.19 -13.70 -2.49
N ALA A 128 -8.58 -14.79 -3.14
CA ALA A 128 -9.96 -15.30 -3.17
C ALA A 128 -10.37 -16.05 -1.89
N THR A 129 -9.42 -16.71 -1.19
CA THR A 129 -9.70 -17.60 -0.05
C THR A 129 -9.56 -16.95 1.33
N ARG A 130 -9.12 -15.69 1.41
CA ARG A 130 -8.96 -14.99 2.70
C ARG A 130 -10.31 -14.82 3.42
N PRO A 131 -10.40 -15.13 4.72
CA PRO A 131 -11.65 -15.09 5.49
C PRO A 131 -12.31 -13.69 5.53
N GLY A 132 -13.64 -13.68 5.57
CA GLY A 132 -14.49 -12.48 5.72
C GLY A 132 -15.49 -12.33 4.57
N ASP A 133 -16.79 -12.28 4.90
CA ASP A 133 -17.87 -12.20 3.90
C ASP A 133 -18.09 -10.79 3.33
N ASP A 134 -17.49 -9.76 3.94
CA ASP A 134 -17.63 -8.36 3.51
C ASP A 134 -16.58 -7.99 2.44
N PRO A 135 -17.00 -7.67 1.19
CA PRO A 135 -16.10 -7.22 0.14
C PRO A 135 -15.36 -5.92 0.46
N GLN A 136 -16.01 -4.98 1.17
CA GLN A 136 -15.37 -3.72 1.52
C GLN A 136 -14.25 -3.94 2.53
N LYS A 137 -14.51 -4.76 3.56
CA LYS A 137 -13.48 -5.17 4.51
C LYS A 137 -12.31 -5.88 3.82
N ALA A 138 -12.59 -6.72 2.82
CA ALA A 138 -11.56 -7.37 1.99
C ALA A 138 -10.59 -6.40 1.34
N PHE A 139 -11.20 -5.38 0.74
CA PHE A 139 -10.48 -4.31 0.06
C PHE A 139 -9.59 -3.58 1.07
N GLU A 140 -10.14 -3.20 2.23
CA GLU A 140 -9.41 -2.45 3.25
C GLU A 140 -8.24 -3.25 3.82
N GLU A 141 -8.46 -4.52 4.20
CA GLU A 141 -7.42 -5.41 4.71
C GLU A 141 -6.29 -5.64 3.69
N GLU A 142 -6.64 -5.89 2.41
CA GLU A 142 -5.65 -6.06 1.35
C GLU A 142 -4.91 -4.76 1.04
N TRP A 143 -5.59 -3.63 1.06
CA TRP A 143 -4.95 -2.34 0.83
C TRP A 143 -3.94 -2.02 1.95
N ILE A 144 -4.33 -2.17 3.21
CA ILE A 144 -3.44 -2.00 4.38
C ILE A 144 -2.20 -2.89 4.23
N ARG A 145 -2.41 -4.17 3.94
CA ARG A 145 -1.33 -5.15 3.75
C ARG A 145 -0.36 -4.76 2.64
N GLN A 146 -0.88 -4.31 1.49
CA GLN A 146 -0.04 -3.87 0.37
C GLN A 146 0.81 -2.65 0.72
N VAL A 147 0.24 -1.67 1.42
CA VAL A 147 0.99 -0.48 1.84
C VAL A 147 2.05 -0.86 2.87
N GLN A 148 1.72 -1.68 3.86
CA GLN A 148 2.67 -2.16 4.85
C GLN A 148 3.83 -2.94 4.20
N ALA A 149 3.53 -3.88 3.30
CA ALA A 149 4.53 -4.69 2.63
C ALA A 149 5.52 -3.85 1.82
N ARG A 150 5.04 -2.84 1.09
CA ARG A 150 5.90 -1.94 0.31
C ARG A 150 6.71 -1.01 1.17
N SER A 151 6.10 -0.45 2.21
CA SER A 151 6.78 0.42 3.17
C SER A 151 7.92 -0.34 3.86
N ARG A 152 7.68 -1.59 4.23
CA ARG A 152 8.70 -2.49 4.76
C ARG A 152 9.79 -2.79 3.74
N ALA A 153 9.44 -3.18 2.52
CA ALA A 153 10.42 -3.48 1.47
C ALA A 153 11.32 -2.28 1.14
N SER A 154 10.73 -1.08 1.08
CA SER A 154 11.45 0.20 0.89
C SER A 154 12.41 0.47 2.04
N LEU A 155 11.93 0.35 3.28
CA LEU A 155 12.76 0.52 4.48
C LEU A 155 13.92 -0.47 4.51
N GLU A 156 13.65 -1.76 4.26
CA GLU A 156 14.68 -2.79 4.22
C GLU A 156 15.73 -2.52 3.14
N ALA A 157 15.32 -2.11 1.93
CA ALA A 157 16.24 -1.75 0.87
C ALA A 157 17.16 -0.58 1.29
N ARG A 158 16.60 0.44 1.93
CA ARG A 158 17.35 1.58 2.46
C ARG A 158 18.33 1.18 3.56
N LEU A 159 17.93 0.32 4.49
CA LEU A 159 18.80 -0.17 5.56
C LEU A 159 19.92 -1.07 5.02
N ARG A 160 19.65 -1.91 4.01
CA ARG A 160 20.66 -2.72 3.31
C ARG A 160 21.68 -1.82 2.62
N ALA A 161 21.24 -0.78 1.91
CA ALA A 161 22.13 0.17 1.26
C ALA A 161 23.02 0.93 2.25
N ALA A 162 22.54 1.18 3.47
CA ALA A 162 23.31 1.80 4.54
C ALA A 162 24.22 0.82 5.31
N GLY A 163 24.14 -0.49 5.05
CA GLY A 163 24.87 -1.51 5.80
C GLY A 163 24.40 -1.66 7.27
N ASP A 164 23.20 -1.17 7.63
CA ASP A 164 22.70 -1.22 9.00
C ASP A 164 22.06 -2.58 9.33
N VAL A 165 22.92 -3.58 9.50
CA VAL A 165 22.54 -4.98 9.78
C VAL A 165 21.72 -5.10 11.07
N LEU A 166 22.04 -4.30 12.09
CA LEU A 166 21.33 -4.34 13.36
C LEU A 166 19.89 -3.85 13.21
N SER A 167 19.68 -2.74 12.51
CA SER A 167 18.35 -2.22 12.25
C SER A 167 17.54 -3.12 11.31
N LEU A 168 18.18 -3.81 10.36
CA LEU A 168 17.53 -4.85 9.55
C LEU A 168 17.02 -6.02 10.39
N ARG A 169 17.85 -6.50 11.32
CA ARG A 169 17.46 -7.58 12.24
C ARG A 169 16.33 -7.13 13.17
N LEU A 170 16.43 -5.94 13.73
CA LEU A 170 15.36 -5.36 14.55
C LEU A 170 14.05 -5.16 13.76
N LEU A 171 14.12 -4.79 12.49
CA LEU A 171 12.94 -4.65 11.64
C LEU A 171 12.26 -6.01 11.35
N ALA A 172 13.04 -7.07 11.20
CA ALA A 172 12.52 -8.42 10.99
C ALA A 172 11.84 -8.98 12.25
N GLU A 173 12.41 -8.70 13.42
CA GLU A 173 11.96 -9.24 14.72
C GLU A 173 10.88 -8.38 15.40
N TRP A 174 10.93 -7.06 15.26
CA TRP A 174 10.34 -6.18 16.28
C TRP A 174 9.79 -4.83 15.83
N VAL A 175 9.09 -4.80 14.72
CA VAL A 175 8.16 -3.69 14.47
C VAL A 175 6.86 -4.47 14.28
N PHE A 176 6.03 -4.73 15.31
CA PHE A 176 5.00 -3.83 15.85
C PHE A 176 4.45 -4.28 17.24
N THR A 177 5.14 -5.14 18.01
CA THR A 177 4.61 -5.61 19.32
C THR A 177 5.23 -4.89 20.52
N ASP A 178 4.41 -4.33 21.39
CA ASP A 178 4.85 -3.49 22.52
C ASP A 178 5.31 -4.30 23.75
N ARG A 179 6.23 -5.26 23.54
CA ARG A 179 6.67 -6.21 24.59
C ARG A 179 8.04 -5.85 25.17
N ARG A 180 8.07 -4.94 26.16
CA ARG A 180 9.30 -4.55 26.90
C ARG A 180 10.12 -5.72 27.47
N PRO A 181 9.54 -6.81 28.02
CA PRO A 181 10.34 -7.94 28.52
C PRO A 181 11.12 -8.69 27.42
N ALA A 182 10.56 -8.78 26.20
CA ALA A 182 11.23 -9.41 25.06
C ALA A 182 12.42 -8.57 24.56
N GLY A 183 12.34 -7.24 24.69
CA GLY A 183 13.42 -6.32 24.29
C GLY A 183 14.72 -6.50 25.07
N ALA A 184 14.67 -6.89 26.35
CA ALA A 184 15.89 -7.10 27.15
C ALA A 184 16.66 -8.36 26.73
N ALA A 185 15.95 -9.45 26.43
CA ALA A 185 16.56 -10.68 25.93
C ALA A 185 17.18 -10.46 24.53
N LEU A 186 16.46 -9.77 23.65
CA LEU A 186 16.93 -9.41 22.32
C LEU A 186 18.15 -8.48 22.37
N ALA A 187 18.17 -7.50 23.27
CA ALA A 187 19.33 -6.61 23.45
C ALA A 187 20.60 -7.41 23.81
N LYS A 188 20.46 -8.40 24.71
CA LYS A 188 21.55 -9.30 25.10
C LYS A 188 22.04 -10.16 23.92
N GLU A 189 21.12 -10.73 23.13
CA GLU A 189 21.46 -11.52 21.95
C GLU A 189 22.19 -10.68 20.88
N LEU A 190 21.79 -9.42 20.73
CA LEU A 190 22.37 -8.48 19.78
C LEU A 190 23.64 -7.80 20.28
N GLY A 191 24.06 -8.03 21.54
CA GLY A 191 25.24 -7.41 22.13
C GLY A 191 25.13 -5.90 22.36
N ILE A 192 23.91 -5.37 22.54
CA ILE A 192 23.65 -3.93 22.76
C ILE A 192 22.95 -3.69 24.10
N THR A 193 22.94 -2.43 24.56
CA THR A 193 22.16 -2.07 25.75
C THR A 193 20.66 -2.05 25.42
N PRO A 194 19.78 -2.33 26.40
CA PRO A 194 18.34 -2.15 26.21
C PRO A 194 17.97 -0.72 25.79
N GLY A 195 18.66 0.30 26.30
CA GLY A 195 18.45 1.70 25.93
C GLY A 195 18.74 1.98 24.46
N ASP A 196 19.83 1.42 23.92
CA ASP A 196 20.16 1.52 22.50
C ASP A 196 19.13 0.80 21.62
N LEU A 197 18.65 -0.37 22.07
CA LEU A 197 17.61 -1.13 21.38
C LEU A 197 16.32 -0.30 21.26
N TYR A 198 15.84 0.28 22.36
CA TYR A 198 14.61 1.09 22.35
C TYR A 198 14.74 2.35 21.50
N THR A 199 15.91 2.98 21.53
CA THR A 199 16.20 4.16 20.70
C THR A 199 16.17 3.79 19.21
N ARG A 200 16.82 2.69 18.83
CA ARG A 200 16.80 2.17 17.45
C ARG A 200 15.40 1.77 17.01
N ALA A 201 14.65 1.07 17.85
CA ALA A 201 13.28 0.68 17.53
C ALA A 201 12.35 1.89 17.35
N THR A 202 12.49 2.93 18.17
CA THR A 202 11.73 4.17 18.02
C THR A 202 12.04 4.83 16.67
N ARG A 203 13.32 4.94 16.30
CA ARG A 203 13.74 5.46 15.00
C ARG A 203 13.24 4.60 13.84
N LEU A 204 13.21 3.28 14.00
CA LEU A 204 12.67 2.36 12.99
C LEU A 204 11.16 2.54 12.79
N ARG A 205 10.38 2.74 13.86
CA ARG A 205 8.95 3.04 13.75
C ARG A 205 8.69 4.37 13.04
N GLN A 206 9.46 5.41 13.38
CA GLN A 206 9.39 6.70 12.70
C GLN A 206 9.76 6.56 11.22
N ALA A 207 10.85 5.85 10.92
CA ALA A 207 11.27 5.57 9.55
C ALA A 207 10.18 4.81 8.77
N PHE A 208 9.56 3.78 9.36
CA PHE A 208 8.45 3.05 8.74
C PHE A 208 7.23 3.95 8.50
N ALA A 209 6.85 4.78 9.47
CA ALA A 209 5.77 5.74 9.33
C ALA A 209 6.01 6.71 8.16
N SER A 210 7.25 7.19 8.00
CA SER A 210 7.64 8.01 6.84
C SER A 210 7.54 7.24 5.52
N GLU A 211 7.95 5.96 5.47
CA GLU A 211 7.79 5.14 4.27
C GLU A 211 6.32 4.93 3.91
N VAL A 212 5.45 4.68 4.90
CA VAL A 212 4.00 4.58 4.69
C VAL A 212 3.46 5.86 4.07
N GLU A 213 3.80 7.01 4.63
CA GLU A 213 3.36 8.32 4.13
C GLU A 213 3.83 8.57 2.69
N VAL A 214 5.05 8.19 2.34
CA VAL A 214 5.57 8.25 0.96
C VAL A 214 4.76 7.35 0.03
N GLN A 215 4.43 6.12 0.44
CA GLN A 215 3.64 5.20 -0.38
C GLN A 215 2.24 5.77 -0.66
N VAL A 216 1.53 6.21 0.38
CA VAL A 216 0.16 6.74 0.21
C VAL A 216 0.15 8.10 -0.47
N GLY A 217 1.15 8.97 -0.24
CA GLY A 217 1.25 10.29 -0.86
C GLY A 217 1.41 10.27 -2.37
N SER A 218 1.84 9.14 -2.94
CA SER A 218 1.91 8.96 -4.39
C SER A 218 0.54 9.00 -5.08
N TYR A 219 -0.56 8.71 -4.36
CA TYR A 219 -1.91 8.66 -4.93
C TYR A 219 -3.01 9.27 -4.07
N SER A 220 -2.80 9.46 -2.76
CA SER A 220 -3.79 10.04 -1.86
C SER A 220 -3.51 11.52 -1.60
N PRO A 221 -4.54 12.38 -1.58
CA PRO A 221 -4.40 13.77 -1.16
C PRO A 221 -4.23 13.92 0.38
N GLU A 222 -4.50 12.88 1.17
CA GLU A 222 -4.48 12.92 2.64
C GLU A 222 -3.51 11.86 3.24
N PRO A 223 -2.21 11.91 2.90
CA PRO A 223 -1.27 10.86 3.27
C PRO A 223 -1.06 10.68 4.77
N ALA A 224 -1.15 11.75 5.56
CA ALA A 224 -0.97 11.69 7.01
C ALA A 224 -2.10 10.92 7.72
N ALA A 225 -3.35 11.13 7.32
CA ALA A 225 -4.50 10.43 7.91
C ALA A 225 -4.49 8.94 7.56
N GLU A 226 -4.14 8.60 6.31
CA GLU A 226 -3.99 7.20 5.89
C GLU A 226 -2.81 6.50 6.57
N ARG A 227 -1.70 7.21 6.79
CA ARG A 227 -0.57 6.70 7.58
C ARG A 227 -1.02 6.33 8.98
N ASP A 228 -1.74 7.21 9.68
CA ASP A 228 -2.15 6.97 11.07
C ASP A 228 -3.11 5.77 11.18
N GLU A 229 -4.01 5.60 10.20
CA GLU A 229 -4.88 4.42 10.08
C GLU A 229 -4.07 3.12 9.93
N ILE A 230 -3.07 3.11 9.03
CA ILE A 230 -2.19 1.95 8.81
C ILE A 230 -1.38 1.64 10.06
N LEU A 231 -0.81 2.65 10.71
CA LEU A 231 -0.05 2.45 11.95
C LEU A 231 -0.93 1.93 13.09
N SER A 232 -2.19 2.35 13.16
CA SER A 232 -3.15 1.82 14.14
C SER A 232 -3.47 0.34 13.92
N SER A 233 -3.62 -0.09 12.66
CA SER A 233 -3.89 -1.51 12.33
C SER A 233 -2.75 -2.46 12.77
N LEU A 234 -1.52 -1.96 12.84
CA LEU A 234 -0.34 -2.73 13.22
C LEU A 234 -0.26 -3.03 14.72
N VAL A 235 -0.92 -2.22 15.54
CA VAL A 235 -0.97 -2.40 17.00
C VAL A 235 -2.01 -3.47 17.40
N GLY A 236 -2.95 -3.81 16.49
CA GLY A 236 -4.05 -4.75 16.73
C GLY A 236 -3.79 -6.21 16.34
N GLU A 237 -2.83 -6.50 15.45
CA GLU A 237 -2.48 -7.86 15.03
C GLU A 237 -1.24 -8.36 15.79
N ALA A 238 -1.40 -8.66 17.08
CA ALA A 238 -0.51 -9.64 17.70
C ALA A 238 -0.84 -11.00 17.07
N PRO A 239 0.11 -11.76 16.51
CA PRO A 239 -0.16 -13.13 16.13
C PRO A 239 -0.67 -13.88 17.36
N ALA A 240 -1.81 -14.54 17.23
CA ALA A 240 -2.24 -15.54 18.21
C ALA A 240 -1.07 -16.53 18.36
N CYS A 241 -0.63 -16.69 19.60
CA CYS A 241 0.44 -17.60 20.01
C CYS A 241 0.31 -18.99 19.38
#